data_AF-A0A4R3KAX3-F1
#
_entry.id   AF-A0A4R3KAX3-F1
#
_cell.length_a   1.000
_cell.length_b   1.000
_cell.length_c   1.000
_cell.angle_alpha   90.00
_cell.angle_beta   90.00
_cell.angle_gamma   90.00
#
_symmetry.space_group_name_H-M   'P 1'
#
loop_
_entity.id
_entity.type
_entity.pdbx_description
1 polymer ?
#
loop_
_entity_poly.entity_id
_entity_poly.type
_entity_poly.pdbx_seq_one_letter_code
_entity_poly.pdbx_strand_id
1 'polypeptide(L)'
;MTNIYDELRSHFTLGDYNTSISREDFEEAFTKTKESIRFTFNGWDGKSYDGESRSAKVIRCNIPGFESIRFIKVGKHLCFIDEDWMVTEKETGEQHPTTGWLVEVRKA
;
A
#
# COMPACT_ATOMS: atom_id res chain seq x y z
N MET A 1 15.60 9.80 -4.46
CA MET A 1 14.31 9.35 -3.93
C MET A 1 14.61 8.61 -2.67
N THR A 2 14.24 9.17 -1.53
CA THR A 2 14.34 8.45 -0.26
C THR A 2 13.36 7.29 -0.31
N ASN A 3 13.84 6.11 0.11
CA ASN A 3 13.05 4.90 0.01
C ASN A 3 11.95 4.97 1.05
N ILE A 4 10.74 5.36 0.63
CA ILE A 4 9.55 5.42 1.49
C ILE A 4 9.40 4.15 2.35
N TYR A 5 9.78 3.01 1.77
CA TYR A 5 9.77 1.72 2.43
C TYR A 5 10.66 1.67 3.66
N ASP A 6 11.88 2.21 3.58
CA ASP A 6 12.85 2.19 4.69
C ASP A 6 12.54 3.27 5.72
N GLU A 7 12.21 4.49 5.26
CA GLU A 7 11.95 5.61 6.16
C GLU A 7 10.69 5.40 7.00
N LEU A 8 9.57 5.06 6.37
CA LEU A 8 8.31 4.87 7.08
C LEU A 8 8.39 3.69 8.06
N ARG A 9 9.08 2.62 7.67
CA ARG A 9 9.32 1.45 8.55
C ARG A 9 10.07 1.78 9.81
N SER A 10 10.97 2.77 9.78
CA SER A 10 11.77 3.17 10.94
C SER A 10 10.93 3.72 12.09
N HIS A 11 9.68 4.11 11.83
CA HIS A 11 8.73 4.58 12.83
C HIS A 11 7.99 3.47 13.58
N PHE A 12 8.17 2.20 13.18
CA PHE A 12 7.43 1.07 13.75
C PHE A 12 8.34 0.09 14.47
N THR A 13 7.78 -0.59 15.49
CA THR A 13 8.40 -1.80 16.02
C THR A 13 8.10 -2.96 15.09
N LEU A 14 9.09 -3.36 14.29
CA LEU A 14 8.90 -4.42 13.32
C LEU A 14 9.01 -5.81 13.95
N GLY A 15 8.13 -6.72 13.52
CA GLY A 15 8.12 -8.13 13.86
C GLY A 15 8.34 -9.04 12.65
N ASP A 16 8.33 -10.35 12.89
CA ASP A 16 8.40 -11.42 11.87
C ASP A 16 9.46 -11.16 10.80
N TYR A 17 10.74 -11.18 11.18
CA TYR A 17 11.85 -10.89 10.27
C TYR A 17 11.71 -9.52 9.57
N ASN A 18 11.28 -8.51 10.32
CA ASN A 18 11.06 -7.13 9.86
C ASN A 18 9.95 -6.96 8.80
N THR A 19 8.99 -7.89 8.78
CA THR A 19 7.89 -7.88 7.79
C THR A 19 6.56 -7.42 8.36
N SER A 20 6.39 -7.31 9.68
CA SER A 20 5.08 -7.02 10.26
C SER A 20 5.10 -5.92 11.32
N ILE A 21 3.93 -5.32 11.56
CA ILE A 21 3.64 -4.42 12.68
C ILE A 21 2.47 -4.96 13.49
N SER A 22 2.33 -4.50 14.73
CA SER A 22 1.17 -4.83 15.56
C SER A 22 -0.11 -4.18 14.99
N ARG A 23 -1.27 -4.64 15.47
CA ARG A 23 -2.54 -4.03 15.08
C ARG A 23 -2.66 -2.63 15.68
N GLU A 24 -2.16 -2.48 16.91
CA GLU A 24 -2.15 -1.26 17.68
C GLU A 24 -1.32 -0.17 16.97
N ASP A 25 -0.10 -0.50 16.55
CA ASP A 25 0.76 0.43 15.77
C ASP A 25 0.07 0.87 14.48
N PHE A 26 -0.62 -0.05 13.80
CA PHE A 26 -1.38 0.27 12.59
C PHE A 26 -2.53 1.25 12.87
N GLU A 27 -3.33 1.00 13.90
CA GLU A 27 -4.49 1.84 14.23
C GLU A 27 -4.08 3.22 14.76
N GLU A 28 -2.90 3.35 15.39
CA GLU A 28 -2.34 4.63 15.80
C GLU A 28 -1.79 5.44 14.61
N ALA A 29 -1.05 4.78 13.72
CA ALA A 29 -0.35 5.46 12.63
C ALA A 29 -1.20 5.69 11.38
N PHE A 30 -2.34 5.02 11.23
CA PHE A 30 -3.12 5.06 9.99
C PHE A 30 -4.61 5.30 10.20
N THR A 31 -5.17 6.16 9.36
CA THR A 31 -6.59 6.51 9.37
C THR A 31 -7.28 6.12 8.07
N LYS A 32 -8.37 5.35 8.17
CA LYS A 32 -9.20 5.01 7.01
C LYS A 32 -10.03 6.22 6.56
N THR A 33 -10.06 6.47 5.25
CA THR A 33 -10.82 7.57 4.66
C THR A 33 -12.09 7.08 3.94
N LYS A 34 -12.90 8.03 3.48
CA LYS A 34 -14.05 7.76 2.59
C LYS A 34 -13.63 7.61 1.12
N GLU A 35 -12.44 8.08 0.76
CA GLU A 35 -11.86 8.01 -0.60
C GLU A 35 -11.73 6.54 -1.02
N SER A 36 -12.12 6.26 -2.26
CA SER A 36 -11.87 4.98 -2.93
C SER A 36 -10.82 5.18 -4.01
N ILE A 37 -9.99 4.18 -4.23
CA ILE A 37 -9.02 4.17 -5.33
C ILE A 37 -9.15 2.88 -6.15
N ARG A 38 -8.98 3.00 -7.47
CA ARG A 38 -8.76 1.89 -8.39
C ARG A 38 -7.25 1.71 -8.59
N PHE A 39 -6.77 0.50 -8.47
CA PHE A 39 -5.35 0.17 -8.54
C PHE A 39 -5.17 -1.21 -9.14
N THR A 40 -3.94 -1.59 -9.50
CA THR A 40 -3.62 -2.97 -9.85
C THR A 40 -2.46 -3.50 -9.01
N PHE A 41 -2.49 -4.79 -8.70
CA PHE A 41 -1.33 -5.47 -8.14
C PHE A 41 -0.43 -5.84 -9.31
N ASN A 42 0.71 -5.17 -9.42
CA ASN A 42 1.74 -5.62 -10.33
C ASN A 42 2.69 -6.49 -9.53
N GLY A 43 2.77 -7.77 -9.86
CA GLY A 43 3.71 -8.69 -9.21
C GLY A 43 5.15 -8.22 -9.42
N TRP A 44 6.11 -8.89 -8.78
CA TRP A 44 7.52 -8.51 -8.88
C TRP A 44 8.07 -8.51 -10.32
N ASP A 45 7.42 -9.24 -11.22
CA ASP A 45 7.76 -9.33 -12.65
C ASP A 45 7.10 -8.25 -13.54
N GLY A 46 6.26 -7.41 -12.97
CA GLY A 46 5.54 -6.36 -13.70
C GLY A 46 4.50 -6.86 -14.71
N LYS A 47 4.14 -8.15 -14.67
CA LYS A 47 3.22 -8.81 -15.62
C LYS A 47 2.10 -9.59 -14.95
N SER A 48 2.18 -9.77 -13.64
CA SER A 48 1.16 -10.51 -12.90
C SER A 48 -0.21 -9.82 -13.01
N TYR A 49 -1.27 -10.63 -13.11
CA TYR A 49 -2.68 -10.21 -13.17
C TYR A 49 -3.14 -9.47 -14.44
N ASP A 50 -2.35 -9.39 -15.51
CA ASP A 50 -2.74 -8.73 -16.79
C ASP A 50 -3.27 -7.28 -16.61
N GLY A 51 -2.81 -6.61 -15.55
CA GLY A 51 -3.28 -5.26 -15.17
C GLY A 51 -4.69 -5.22 -14.59
N GLU A 52 -5.25 -6.36 -14.16
CA GLU A 52 -6.58 -6.47 -13.53
C GLU A 52 -6.70 -5.43 -12.42
N SER A 53 -7.74 -4.61 -12.53
CA SER A 53 -8.00 -3.54 -11.59
C SER A 53 -8.79 -4.02 -10.37
N ARG A 54 -8.45 -3.46 -9.21
CA ARG A 54 -9.14 -3.67 -7.93
C ARG A 54 -9.51 -2.33 -7.31
N SER A 55 -10.43 -2.35 -6.36
CA SER A 55 -10.85 -1.16 -5.62
C SER A 55 -10.68 -1.35 -4.13
N ALA A 56 -10.17 -0.33 -3.46
CA ALA A 56 -10.04 -0.31 -1.99
C ALA A 56 -10.31 1.09 -1.45
N LYS A 57 -10.54 1.17 -0.13
CA LYS A 57 -10.59 2.44 0.58
C LYS A 57 -9.18 2.92 0.87
N VAL A 58 -8.93 4.20 0.59
CA VAL A 58 -7.66 4.83 0.88
C VAL A 58 -7.52 4.99 2.39
N ILE A 59 -6.31 4.71 2.84
CA ILE A 59 -5.83 4.88 4.20
C ILE A 59 -4.73 5.94 4.14
N ARG A 60 -4.74 6.86 5.08
CA ARG A 60 -3.74 7.93 5.21
C ARG A 60 -2.85 7.67 6.40
N CYS A 61 -1.57 8.00 6.26
CA CYS A 61 -0.62 7.93 7.37
C CYS A 61 -0.70 9.22 8.20
N ASN A 62 -0.67 9.06 9.52
CA ASN A 62 -0.66 10.14 10.50
C ASN A 62 0.77 10.57 10.85
N ILE A 63 1.80 9.87 10.37
CA ILE A 63 3.21 10.19 10.63
C ILE A 63 3.61 11.41 9.79
N PRO A 64 4.19 12.46 10.41
CA PRO A 64 4.62 13.65 9.69
C PRO A 64 5.58 13.35 8.54
N GLY A 65 5.31 13.90 7.36
CA GLY A 65 6.09 13.69 6.14
C GLY A 65 5.55 12.59 5.23
N PHE A 66 4.55 11.82 5.65
CA PHE A 66 3.94 10.73 4.87
C PHE A 66 2.45 10.95 4.53
N GLU A 67 1.91 12.14 4.79
CA GLU A 67 0.48 12.44 4.67
C GLU A 67 -0.02 12.41 3.21
N SER A 68 0.85 12.74 2.25
CA SER A 68 0.53 12.77 0.82
C SER A 68 0.38 11.36 0.22
N ILE A 69 1.03 10.35 0.81
CA ILE A 69 1.00 9.00 0.28
C ILE A 69 -0.35 8.34 0.55
N ARG A 70 -0.86 7.66 -0.47
CA ARG A 70 -2.06 6.83 -0.36
C ARG A 70 -1.67 5.41 0.00
N PHE A 71 -2.30 4.88 1.03
CA PHE A 71 -2.17 3.48 1.41
C PHE A 71 -3.48 2.75 1.19
N ILE A 72 -3.38 1.43 1.06
CA ILE A 72 -4.51 0.51 1.09
C ILE A 72 -4.17 -0.67 1.98
N LYS A 73 -5.20 -1.31 2.53
CA LYS A 73 -5.05 -2.57 3.27
C LYS A 73 -5.86 -3.65 2.59
N VAL A 74 -5.19 -4.73 2.17
CA VAL A 74 -5.82 -5.89 1.53
C VAL A 74 -5.50 -7.13 2.35
N GLY A 75 -6.50 -7.67 3.05
CA GLY A 75 -6.26 -8.73 4.02
C GLY A 75 -5.32 -8.24 5.14
N LYS A 76 -4.18 -8.89 5.30
CA LYS A 76 -3.10 -8.47 6.24
C LYS A 76 -2.08 -7.51 5.61
N HIS A 77 -2.04 -7.40 4.28
CA HIS A 77 -1.06 -6.59 3.58
C HIS A 77 -1.42 -5.10 3.67
N LEU A 78 -0.50 -4.29 4.19
CA LEU A 78 -0.52 -2.83 4.07
C LEU A 78 0.37 -2.44 2.90
N CYS A 79 -0.21 -1.77 1.91
CA CYS A 79 0.48 -1.36 0.69
C CYS A 79 0.40 0.14 0.51
N PHE A 80 1.43 0.75 -0.08
CA PHE A 80 1.36 2.09 -0.63
C PHE A 80 0.97 2.03 -2.11
N ILE A 81 0.32 3.07 -2.60
CA ILE A 81 0.03 3.26 -4.02
C ILE A 81 1.25 3.92 -4.66
N ASP A 82 1.78 3.28 -5.70
CA ASP A 82 2.79 3.87 -6.58
C ASP A 82 2.07 4.51 -7.77
N GLU A 83 1.98 5.84 -7.73
CA GLU A 83 1.27 6.65 -8.72
C GLU A 83 2.16 7.05 -9.90
N ASP A 84 3.47 6.89 -9.76
CA ASP A 84 4.43 7.14 -10.85
C ASP A 84 4.45 5.97 -11.84
N TRP A 85 4.01 4.79 -11.40
CA TRP A 85 3.91 3.60 -12.22
C TRP A 85 2.46 3.21 -12.52
N MET A 86 2.04 3.50 -13.76
CA MET A 86 0.71 3.18 -14.29
C MET A 86 0.76 1.94 -15.20
N VAL A 87 -0.21 1.05 -15.05
CA VAL A 87 -0.35 -0.18 -15.87
C VAL A 87 -1.67 -0.15 -16.60
N THR A 88 -1.64 -0.51 -17.88
CA THR A 88 -2.84 -0.67 -18.72
C THR A 88 -3.47 -2.05 -18.48
N GLU A 89 -4.72 -2.05 -18.05
CA GLU A 89 -5.57 -3.25 -17.96
C GLU A 89 -5.87 -3.77 -19.36
N LYS A 90 -5.50 -5.01 -19.65
CA LYS A 90 -5.56 -5.56 -21.01
C LYS A 90 -6.97 -5.67 -21.57
N GLU A 91 -7.95 -5.93 -20.71
CA GLU A 91 -9.35 -6.13 -21.11
C GLU A 91 -10.05 -4.80 -21.42
N THR A 92 -9.82 -3.78 -20.59
CA THR A 92 -10.57 -2.51 -20.64
C THR A 92 -9.80 -1.39 -21.35
N GLY A 93 -8.46 -1.49 -21.41
CA GLY A 93 -7.58 -0.41 -21.86
C GLY A 93 -7.40 0.73 -20.84
N GLU A 94 -8.02 0.63 -19.65
CA GLU A 94 -7.86 1.64 -18.60
C GLU A 94 -6.49 1.57 -17.94
N GLN A 95 -5.98 2.70 -17.47
CA GLN A 95 -4.73 2.77 -16.74
C GLN A 95 -4.96 2.92 -15.24
N HIS A 96 -4.27 2.11 -14.46
CA HIS A 96 -4.36 2.09 -13.00
C HIS A 96 -2.97 2.23 -12.37
N PRO A 97 -2.84 2.95 -11.25
CA PRO A 97 -1.61 2.96 -10.48
C PRO A 97 -1.35 1.58 -9.89
N THR A 98 -0.09 1.32 -9.57
CA THR A 98 0.32 0.06 -8.96
C THR A 98 0.44 0.18 -7.44
N THR A 99 0.81 -0.93 -6.80
CA THR A 99 0.99 -1.00 -5.35
C THR A 99 2.36 -1.54 -5.00
N GLY A 100 3.00 -0.93 -4.01
CA GLY A 100 4.14 -1.51 -3.32
C GLY A 100 3.74 -2.05 -1.95
N TRP A 101 4.27 -3.21 -1.57
CA TRP A 101 4.07 -3.76 -0.23
C TRP A 101 4.87 -2.94 0.79
N LEU A 102 4.20 -2.45 1.84
CA LEU A 102 4.86 -1.89 3.02
C LEU A 102 5.07 -3.03 4.01
N VAL A 103 4.11 -3.37 4.86
CA VAL A 103 4.26 -4.38 5.93
C VAL A 103 3.01 -5.26 6.04
N GLU A 104 3.11 -6.38 6.74
CA GLU A 104 1.95 -7.10 7.25
C GLU A 104 1.41 -6.46 8.53
N VAL A 105 0.10 -6.31 8.63
CA VAL A 105 -0.57 -5.95 9.89
C VAL A 105 -1.01 -7.23 10.57
N ARG A 106 -0.48 -7.48 11.78
CA ARG A 106 -0.84 -8.67 12.57
C ARG A 106 -2.32 -8.64 12.96
N LYS A 107 -2.87 -9.83 13.17
CA LYS A 107 -4.16 -9.96 13.87
C LYS A 107 -3.92 -9.70 15.35
N ALA A 108 -4.89 -9.07 16.01
CA ALA A 108 -4.97 -9.10 17.46
C ALA A 108 -5.20 -10.52 17.96
#